data_AF-A0A9E4WBJ0-F1
#
_entry.id   AF-A0A9E4WBJ0-F1
#
_cell.length_a   1.000
_cell.length_b   1.000
_cell.length_c   1.000
_cell.angle_alpha   90.00
_cell.angle_beta   90.00
_cell.angle_gamma   90.00
#
_symmetry.space_group_name_H-M   'P 1'
#
loop_
_entity.id
_entity.type
_entity.pdbx_description
1 polymer ?
#
loop_
_entity_poly.entity_id
_entity_poly.type
_entity_poly.pdbx_seq_one_letter_code
_entity_poly.pdbx_strand_id
1 'polypeptide(L)'
;MVEPILARFGLGDPEWLDPATAGAIVLIAILVAFVLHKVVFPLIIRFTKWTPTDLDSRLVRSARWPVSLGILVLGVYLALTLPLDLTDTQQARTDTVAKVLAVVLGIFLVVGLLSKTVDWYLENLAGKTQGIIDVKLFPLIRRVAVVFIYGLGALLVMDLLGINISPLIAGLGLGGLAVALAIQPTLANLFAGTYVMTEGVIATGDYIQLSDGIKGYVVEVGWR
;
A
#
# COMPACT_ATOMS: atom_id res chain seq x y z
N MET A 1 6.27 3.90 48.69
CA MET A 1 6.29 3.59 50.14
C MET A 1 5.61 2.25 50.51
N VAL A 2 5.09 1.45 49.57
CA VAL A 2 4.46 0.14 49.85
C VAL A 2 5.43 -1.04 49.61
N GLU A 3 6.50 -0.83 48.86
CA GLU A 3 7.55 -1.81 48.54
C GLU A 3 8.19 -2.54 49.74
N PRO A 4 8.48 -1.90 50.91
CA PRO A 4 9.20 -2.60 51.97
C PRO A 4 8.35 -3.60 52.76
N ILE A 5 7.01 -3.57 52.62
CA ILE A 5 6.11 -4.49 53.34
C ILE A 5 5.91 -5.79 52.54
N LEU A 6 5.80 -5.69 51.22
CA LEU A 6 5.57 -6.85 50.33
C LEU A 6 6.81 -7.77 50.24
N ALA A 7 8.01 -7.19 50.25
CA ALA A 7 9.27 -7.94 50.27
C ALA A 7 9.46 -8.82 51.52
N ARG A 8 8.85 -8.44 52.66
CA ARG A 8 8.98 -9.17 53.94
C ARG A 8 8.11 -10.44 54.01
N PHE A 9 7.10 -10.55 53.14
CA PHE A 9 6.21 -11.71 53.04
C PHE A 9 6.59 -12.69 51.92
N GLY A 10 7.76 -12.52 51.28
CA GLY A 10 8.14 -13.34 50.12
C GLY A 10 7.28 -13.07 48.88
N LEU A 11 6.60 -11.92 48.85
CA LEU A 11 5.79 -11.42 47.75
C LEU A 11 6.51 -10.27 47.01
N GLY A 12 7.85 -10.32 46.94
CA GLY A 12 8.58 -9.58 45.90
C GLY A 12 8.17 -10.15 44.54
N ASP A 13 7.97 -9.27 43.55
CA ASP A 13 7.32 -9.55 42.25
C ASP A 13 7.42 -11.02 41.84
N PRO A 14 6.33 -11.80 41.99
CA PRO A 14 6.43 -13.23 41.80
C PRO A 14 6.94 -13.56 40.40
N GLU A 15 8.00 -14.36 40.29
CA GLU A 15 8.59 -14.81 39.00
C GLU A 15 7.58 -15.48 38.05
N TRP A 16 6.39 -15.87 38.56
CA TRP A 16 5.29 -16.42 37.78
C TRP A 16 4.35 -15.36 37.17
N LEU A 17 4.40 -14.10 37.60
CA LEU A 17 3.58 -13.02 37.04
C LEU A 17 4.00 -12.68 35.62
N ASP A 18 5.30 -12.74 35.31
CA ASP A 18 5.86 -12.41 34.00
C ASP A 18 5.35 -13.37 32.89
N PRO A 19 5.44 -14.71 33.03
CA PRO A 19 4.86 -15.62 32.05
C PRO A 19 3.32 -15.61 32.06
N ALA A 20 2.68 -15.36 33.21
CA ALA A 20 1.22 -15.31 33.32
C ALA A 20 0.63 -14.08 32.61
N THR A 21 1.26 -12.91 32.75
CA THR A 21 0.85 -11.67 32.08
C THR A 21 1.14 -11.73 30.58
N ALA A 22 2.26 -12.32 30.15
CA ALA A 22 2.51 -12.63 28.74
C ALA A 22 1.40 -13.52 28.14
N GLY A 23 1.02 -14.60 28.84
CA GLY A 23 -0.08 -15.46 28.45
C GLY A 23 -1.41 -14.71 28.33
N ALA A 24 -1.72 -13.82 29.27
CA ALA A 24 -2.93 -13.00 29.23
C ALA A 24 -2.96 -12.05 28.02
N ILE A 25 -1.83 -11.39 27.70
CA ILE A 25 -1.72 -10.50 26.53
C ILE A 25 -1.94 -11.28 25.23
N VAL A 26 -1.33 -12.46 25.08
CA VAL A 26 -1.55 -13.31 23.90
C VAL A 26 -3.01 -13.74 23.80
N LEU A 27 -3.63 -14.15 24.91
CA LEU A 27 -5.05 -14.52 24.92
C LEU A 27 -5.95 -13.35 24.53
N ILE A 28 -5.69 -12.14 25.03
CA ILE A 28 -6.42 -10.93 24.64
C ILE A 28 -6.20 -10.65 23.16
N ALA A 29 -4.98 -10.72 22.65
CA ALA A 29 -4.70 -10.50 21.24
C ALA A 29 -5.39 -11.51 20.33
N ILE A 30 -5.37 -12.80 20.69
CA ILE A 30 -6.10 -13.86 19.99
C ILE A 30 -7.60 -13.57 20.02
N LEU A 31 -8.14 -13.18 21.18
CA LEU A 31 -9.55 -12.82 21.32
C LEU A 31 -9.90 -11.63 20.43
N VAL A 32 -9.10 -10.56 20.43
CA VAL A 32 -9.32 -9.37 19.59
C VAL A 32 -9.22 -9.73 18.11
N ALA A 33 -8.22 -10.51 17.70
CA ALA A 33 -8.07 -10.98 16.33
C ALA A 33 -9.27 -11.85 15.91
N PHE A 34 -9.75 -12.73 16.79
CA PHE A 34 -10.94 -13.56 16.57
C PHE A 34 -12.21 -12.72 16.47
N VAL A 35 -12.41 -11.75 17.37
CA VAL A 35 -13.56 -10.84 17.36
C VAL A 35 -13.54 -9.98 16.09
N LEU A 36 -12.40 -9.43 15.70
CA LEU A 36 -12.29 -8.67 14.46
C LEU A 36 -12.62 -9.55 13.26
N HIS A 37 -11.98 -10.72 13.15
CA HIS A 37 -12.18 -11.64 12.04
C HIS A 37 -13.63 -12.15 11.96
N LYS A 38 -14.22 -12.59 13.08
CA LYS A 38 -15.50 -13.29 13.12
C LYS A 38 -16.71 -12.40 13.36
N VAL A 39 -16.53 -11.22 13.98
CA VAL A 39 -17.62 -10.29 14.31
C VAL A 39 -17.51 -9.00 13.52
N VAL A 40 -16.40 -8.28 13.62
CA VAL A 40 -16.29 -6.92 13.04
C VAL A 40 -16.26 -6.94 11.52
N PHE A 41 -15.41 -7.74 10.88
CA PHE A 41 -15.38 -7.84 9.42
C PHE A 41 -16.72 -8.25 8.79
N PRO A 42 -17.43 -9.30 9.26
CA PRO A 42 -18.75 -9.62 8.72
C PRO A 42 -19.82 -8.59 9.09
N LEU A 43 -19.70 -7.89 10.23
CA LEU A 43 -20.59 -6.79 10.58
C LEU A 43 -20.39 -5.60 9.62
N ILE A 44 -19.14 -5.20 9.38
CA ILE A 44 -18.81 -4.15 8.42
C ILE A 44 -19.38 -4.53 7.06
N ILE A 45 -19.08 -5.72 6.54
CA ILE A 45 -19.62 -6.19 5.25
C ILE A 45 -21.16 -6.16 5.23
N ARG A 46 -21.82 -6.45 6.36
CA ARG A 46 -23.28 -6.39 6.46
C ARG A 46 -23.80 -4.96 6.33
N PHE A 47 -23.13 -3.98 6.95
CA PHE A 47 -23.41 -2.56 6.75
C PHE A 47 -23.07 -2.10 5.33
N THR A 48 -22.02 -2.64 4.74
CA THR A 48 -21.61 -2.33 3.38
C THR A 48 -22.60 -2.79 2.31
N LYS A 49 -23.52 -3.70 2.63
CA LYS A 49 -24.63 -4.05 1.72
C LYS A 49 -25.68 -2.96 1.61
N TRP A 50 -25.64 -1.93 2.46
CA TRP A 50 -26.51 -0.76 2.34
C TRP A 50 -25.96 0.29 1.38
N THR A 51 -24.66 0.26 1.04
CA THR A 51 -24.14 1.09 -0.03
C THR A 51 -24.42 0.46 -1.39
N PRO A 52 -24.80 1.24 -2.41
CA PRO A 52 -25.11 0.75 -3.76
C PRO A 52 -23.87 0.26 -4.54
N THR A 53 -22.68 0.28 -3.93
CA THR A 53 -21.39 -0.01 -4.56
C THR A 53 -20.75 -1.29 -3.98
N ASP A 54 -20.43 -2.26 -4.84
CA ASP A 54 -19.75 -3.50 -4.45
C ASP A 54 -18.27 -3.32 -4.06
N LEU A 55 -17.67 -2.16 -4.34
CA LEU A 55 -16.27 -1.86 -4.07
C LEU A 55 -15.93 -2.02 -2.59
N ASP A 56 -16.71 -1.37 -1.74
CA ASP A 56 -16.51 -1.32 -0.30
C ASP A 56 -16.48 -2.75 0.31
N SER A 57 -17.39 -3.62 -0.15
CA SER A 57 -17.45 -5.02 0.27
C SER A 57 -16.20 -5.80 -0.14
N ARG A 58 -15.63 -5.51 -1.32
CA ARG A 58 -14.40 -6.15 -1.81
C ARG A 58 -13.17 -5.66 -1.05
N LEU A 59 -13.08 -4.35 -0.77
CA LEU A 59 -11.98 -3.75 -0.01
C LEU A 59 -11.91 -4.32 1.42
N VAL A 60 -13.05 -4.39 2.10
CA VAL A 60 -13.13 -4.94 3.47
C VAL A 60 -12.73 -6.41 3.49
N ARG A 61 -13.06 -7.20 2.46
CA ARG A 61 -12.62 -8.60 2.35
C ARG A 61 -11.12 -8.73 2.14
N SER A 62 -10.51 -7.87 1.33
CA SER A 62 -9.05 -7.85 1.15
C SER A 62 -8.30 -7.47 2.42
N ALA A 63 -8.84 -6.53 3.21
CA ALA A 63 -8.24 -6.11 4.46
C ALA A 63 -8.36 -7.15 5.58
N ARG A 64 -9.34 -8.05 5.49
CA ARG A 64 -9.66 -9.02 6.55
C ARG A 64 -8.46 -9.83 7.02
N TRP A 65 -7.77 -10.50 6.10
CA TRP A 65 -6.66 -11.40 6.46
C TRP A 65 -5.43 -10.62 6.94
N PRO A 66 -4.90 -9.61 6.22
CA PRO A 66 -3.72 -8.84 6.64
C PRO A 66 -3.92 -8.12 7.98
N VAL A 67 -5.08 -7.50 8.20
CA VAL A 67 -5.35 -6.75 9.44
C VAL A 67 -5.50 -7.70 10.63
N SER A 68 -6.20 -8.82 10.46
CA SER A 68 -6.34 -9.80 11.55
C SER A 68 -5.00 -10.40 11.97
N LEU A 69 -4.12 -10.68 11.00
CA LEU A 69 -2.76 -11.14 11.29
C LEU A 69 -1.87 -10.05 11.88
N GLY A 70 -1.99 -8.81 11.42
CA GLY A 70 -1.22 -7.69 11.97
C GLY A 70 -1.49 -7.49 13.47
N ILE A 71 -2.75 -7.70 13.89
CA ILE A 71 -3.14 -7.61 15.30
C ILE A 71 -2.60 -8.78 16.12
N LEU A 72 -2.58 -9.98 15.53
CA LEU A 72 -1.94 -11.13 16.16
C LEU A 72 -0.44 -10.88 16.34
N VAL A 73 0.25 -10.40 15.30
CA VAL A 73 1.68 -10.04 15.34
C VAL A 73 1.95 -8.98 16.40
N LEU A 74 1.12 -7.92 16.46
CA LEU A 74 1.22 -6.88 17.49
C LEU A 74 1.02 -7.46 18.89
N GLY A 75 0.03 -8.33 19.07
CA GLY A 75 -0.24 -8.99 20.32
C GLY A 75 0.90 -9.87 20.82
N VAL A 76 1.50 -10.65 19.92
CA VAL A 76 2.68 -11.47 20.21
C VAL A 76 3.87 -10.57 20.54
N TYR A 77 4.08 -9.48 19.79
CA TYR A 77 5.12 -8.51 20.08
C TYR A 77 4.99 -7.93 21.50
N LEU A 78 3.80 -7.43 21.86
CA LEU A 78 3.55 -6.87 23.20
C LEU A 78 3.69 -7.91 24.30
N ALA A 79 3.28 -9.16 24.06
CA ALA A 79 3.43 -10.24 25.02
C ALA A 79 4.90 -10.65 25.26
N LEU A 80 5.76 -10.45 24.25
CA LEU A 80 7.19 -10.72 24.38
C LEU A 80 7.96 -9.54 24.97
N THR A 81 7.51 -8.31 24.79
CA THR A 81 8.29 -7.11 25.17
C THR A 81 7.87 -6.44 26.47
N LEU A 82 6.61 -6.56 26.89
CA LEU A 82 6.14 -5.96 28.15
C LEU A 82 6.49 -6.78 29.40
N PRO A 83 6.28 -8.11 29.42
CA PRO A 83 6.42 -8.89 30.65
C PRO A 83 7.78 -9.57 30.77
N LEU A 84 8.42 -9.88 29.66
CA LEU A 84 9.73 -10.52 29.66
C LEU A 84 10.77 -9.42 29.73
N ASP A 85 11.57 -9.42 30.79
CA ASP A 85 12.70 -8.50 30.96
C ASP A 85 13.82 -8.91 29.99
N LEU A 86 13.60 -8.63 28.70
CA LEU A 86 14.48 -9.00 27.61
C LEU A 86 15.76 -8.15 27.67
N THR A 87 16.90 -8.78 27.39
CA THR A 87 18.14 -8.02 27.17
C THR A 87 17.97 -7.09 25.96
N ASP A 88 18.62 -5.92 25.94
CA ASP A 88 18.59 -4.94 24.84
C ASP A 88 18.75 -5.59 23.45
N THR A 89 19.63 -6.59 23.34
CA THR A 89 19.87 -7.32 22.08
C THR A 89 18.70 -8.20 21.64
N GLN A 90 17.96 -8.80 22.58
CA GLN A 90 16.78 -9.61 22.30
C GLN A 90 15.57 -8.73 21.96
N GLN A 91 15.43 -7.58 22.64
CA GLN A 91 14.38 -6.61 22.35
C GLN A 91 14.57 -6.01 20.95
N ALA A 92 15.79 -5.62 20.58
CA ALA A 92 16.11 -5.13 19.25
C ALA A 92 15.76 -6.14 18.14
N ARG A 93 16.10 -7.43 18.32
CA ARG A 93 15.72 -8.48 17.36
C ARG A 93 14.21 -8.66 17.25
N THR A 94 13.51 -8.65 18.38
CA THR A 94 12.04 -8.80 18.43
C THR A 94 11.35 -7.63 17.72
N ASP A 95 11.85 -6.42 17.93
CA ASP A 95 11.39 -5.21 17.24
C ASP A 95 11.64 -5.26 15.73
N THR A 96 12.84 -5.63 15.29
CA THR A 96 13.14 -5.81 13.86
C THR A 96 12.20 -6.84 13.22
N VAL A 97 12.00 -8.00 13.85
CA VAL A 97 11.12 -9.06 13.32
C VAL A 97 9.66 -8.58 13.23
N ALA A 98 9.15 -7.93 14.28
CA ALA A 98 7.79 -7.40 14.29
C ALA A 98 7.58 -6.32 13.21
N LYS A 99 8.53 -5.40 13.05
CA LYS A 99 8.50 -4.36 12.00
C LYS A 99 8.55 -4.97 10.60
N VAL A 100 9.40 -5.97 10.36
CA VAL A 100 9.47 -6.67 9.06
C VAL A 100 8.14 -7.36 8.74
N LEU A 101 7.56 -8.08 9.71
CA LEU A 101 6.25 -8.71 9.52
C LEU A 101 5.15 -7.68 9.26
N ALA A 102 5.16 -6.55 9.97
CA ALA A 102 4.21 -5.47 9.75
C ALA A 102 4.33 -4.87 8.33
N VAL A 103 5.56 -4.63 7.85
CA VAL A 103 5.79 -4.16 6.47
C VAL A 103 5.28 -5.17 5.45
N VAL A 104 5.59 -6.46 5.62
CA VAL A 104 5.12 -7.52 4.72
C VAL A 104 3.60 -7.60 4.68
N LEU A 105 2.93 -7.56 5.83
CA LEU A 105 1.47 -7.53 5.90
C LEU A 105 0.89 -6.26 5.28
N GLY A 106 1.55 -5.11 5.47
CA GLY A 106 1.21 -3.85 4.82
C GLY A 106 1.27 -3.93 3.30
N ILE A 107 2.30 -4.57 2.73
CA ILE A 107 2.42 -4.81 1.29
C ILE A 107 1.24 -5.65 0.80
N PHE A 108 0.94 -6.77 1.46
CA PHE A 108 -0.20 -7.62 1.09
C PHE A 108 -1.53 -6.87 1.15
N LEU A 109 -1.71 -6.01 2.17
CA LEU A 109 -2.88 -5.16 2.30
C LEU A 109 -3.00 -4.19 1.12
N VAL A 110 -1.95 -3.42 0.84
CA VAL A 110 -1.97 -2.39 -0.23
C VAL A 110 -2.16 -3.03 -1.60
N VAL A 111 -1.44 -4.11 -1.91
CA VAL A 111 -1.59 -4.84 -3.19
C VAL A 111 -2.99 -5.46 -3.32
N GLY A 112 -3.52 -6.00 -2.21
CA GLY A 112 -4.87 -6.58 -2.17
C GLY A 112 -5.95 -5.52 -2.39
N LEU A 113 -5.81 -4.34 -1.79
CA LEU A 113 -6.73 -3.21 -2.00
C LEU A 113 -6.65 -2.69 -3.43
N LEU A 114 -5.45 -2.40 -3.93
CA LEU A 114 -5.21 -1.94 -5.30
C LEU A 114 -5.82 -2.91 -6.32
N SER A 115 -5.58 -4.20 -6.16
CA SER A 115 -6.10 -5.22 -7.08
C SER A 115 -7.63 -5.25 -7.08
N LYS A 116 -8.28 -5.18 -5.92
CA LYS A 116 -9.76 -5.18 -5.86
C LYS A 116 -10.38 -3.91 -6.39
N THR A 117 -9.74 -2.75 -6.21
CA THR A 117 -10.19 -1.50 -6.81
C THR A 117 -10.13 -1.57 -8.34
N VAL A 118 -9.03 -2.10 -8.89
CA VAL A 118 -8.89 -2.27 -10.34
C VAL A 118 -9.90 -3.28 -10.88
N ASP A 119 -10.07 -4.43 -10.23
CA ASP A 119 -11.05 -5.46 -10.64
C ASP A 119 -12.48 -4.89 -10.63
N TRP A 120 -12.86 -4.17 -9.57
CA TRP A 120 -14.17 -3.51 -9.49
C TRP A 120 -14.36 -2.46 -10.57
N TYR A 121 -13.35 -1.60 -10.80
CA TYR A 121 -13.41 -0.57 -11.83
C TYR A 121 -13.61 -1.19 -13.22
N LEU A 122 -12.84 -2.23 -13.54
CA LEU A 122 -12.96 -2.96 -14.80
C LEU A 122 -14.34 -3.60 -14.95
N GLU A 123 -14.88 -4.24 -13.92
CA GLU A 123 -16.20 -4.88 -14.00
C GLU A 123 -17.36 -3.86 -14.11
N ASN A 124 -17.30 -2.75 -13.37
CA ASN A 124 -18.40 -1.78 -13.29
C ASN A 124 -18.40 -0.73 -14.41
N LEU A 125 -17.24 -0.31 -14.92
CA LEU A 125 -17.13 0.69 -16.00
C LEU A 125 -16.89 0.07 -17.38
N ALA A 126 -16.05 -0.97 -17.51
CA ALA A 126 -15.77 -1.56 -18.82
C ALA A 126 -17.00 -2.24 -19.45
N GLY A 127 -17.95 -2.71 -18.64
CA GLY A 127 -19.20 -3.29 -19.12
C GLY A 127 -20.19 -2.27 -19.70
N LYS A 128 -20.02 -0.97 -19.42
CA LYS A 128 -20.96 0.10 -19.82
C LYS A 128 -20.41 1.01 -20.91
N THR A 129 -19.09 1.08 -21.06
CA THR A 129 -18.43 1.97 -22.03
C THR A 129 -17.63 1.13 -23.02
N GLN A 130 -18.01 1.13 -24.31
CA GLN A 130 -17.24 0.48 -25.40
C GLN A 130 -15.92 1.21 -25.74
N GLY A 131 -15.36 1.97 -24.80
CA GLY A 131 -14.13 2.72 -24.97
C GLY A 131 -12.92 1.78 -24.95
N ILE A 132 -12.22 1.69 -26.08
CA ILE A 132 -11.02 0.83 -26.28
C ILE A 132 -9.87 1.20 -25.31
N ILE A 133 -9.87 2.42 -24.78
CA ILE A 133 -8.80 3.00 -23.95
C ILE A 133 -8.89 2.54 -22.48
N ASP A 134 -10.10 2.35 -21.91
CA ASP A 134 -10.27 2.10 -20.47
C ASP A 134 -10.03 0.64 -20.04
N VAL A 135 -10.16 -0.34 -20.93
CA VAL A 135 -10.07 -1.76 -20.51
C VAL A 135 -8.65 -2.31 -20.60
N LYS A 136 -7.86 -1.82 -21.57
CA LYS A 136 -6.55 -2.41 -21.91
C LYS A 136 -5.38 -1.80 -21.13
N LEU A 137 -5.48 -0.53 -20.70
CA LEU A 137 -4.40 0.16 -19.99
C LEU A 137 -4.36 -0.15 -18.49
N PHE A 138 -5.51 -0.37 -17.85
CA PHE A 138 -5.60 -0.62 -16.41
C PHE A 138 -4.82 -1.86 -15.93
N PRO A 139 -4.82 -3.01 -16.64
CA PRO A 139 -3.98 -4.15 -16.27
C PRO A 139 -2.48 -3.83 -16.30
N LEU A 140 -2.04 -2.99 -17.26
CA LEU A 140 -0.65 -2.54 -17.36
C LEU A 140 -0.28 -1.63 -16.19
N ILE A 141 -1.14 -0.64 -15.89
CA ILE A 141 -0.97 0.28 -14.75
C ILE A 141 -0.93 -0.51 -13.44
N ARG A 142 -1.83 -1.48 -13.25
CA ARG A 142 -1.82 -2.37 -12.08
C ARG A 142 -0.50 -3.12 -11.96
N ARG A 143 0.01 -3.70 -13.05
CA ARG A 143 1.29 -4.43 -13.02
C ARG A 143 2.45 -3.52 -12.62
N VAL A 144 2.52 -2.32 -13.18
CA VAL A 144 3.56 -1.33 -12.84
C VAL A 144 3.45 -0.94 -11.37
N ALA A 145 2.25 -0.58 -10.89
CA ALA A 145 2.02 -0.19 -9.50
C ALA A 145 2.38 -1.32 -8.51
N VAL A 146 2.03 -2.57 -8.82
CA VAL A 146 2.39 -3.73 -7.99
C VAL A 146 3.92 -3.93 -7.93
N VAL A 147 4.63 -3.78 -9.05
CA VAL A 147 6.10 -3.83 -9.07
C VAL A 147 6.70 -2.73 -8.20
N PHE A 148 6.19 -1.50 -8.29
CA PHE A 148 6.62 -0.39 -7.44
C PHE A 148 6.37 -0.66 -5.95
N ILE A 149 5.19 -1.16 -5.57
CA ILE A 149 4.86 -1.47 -4.17
C ILE A 149 5.81 -2.55 -3.62
N TYR A 150 6.07 -3.62 -4.38
CA TYR A 150 7.02 -4.65 -3.96
C TYR A 150 8.45 -4.10 -3.86
N GLY A 151 8.87 -3.24 -4.80
CA GLY A 151 10.19 -2.60 -4.76
C GLY A 151 10.39 -1.73 -3.52
N LEU A 152 9.41 -0.87 -3.20
CA LEU A 152 9.43 -0.04 -1.98
C LEU A 152 9.38 -0.91 -0.72
N GLY A 153 8.54 -1.94 -0.72
CA GLY A 153 8.45 -2.89 0.38
C GLY A 153 9.77 -3.62 0.65
N ALA A 154 10.46 -4.05 -0.41
CA ALA A 154 11.78 -4.67 -0.29
C ALA A 154 12.82 -3.70 0.30
N LEU A 155 12.84 -2.44 -0.13
CA LEU A 155 13.71 -1.41 0.43
C LEU A 155 13.45 -1.21 1.93
N LEU A 156 12.19 -1.09 2.34
CA LEU A 156 11.84 -0.95 3.76
C LEU A 156 12.30 -2.15 4.58
N VAL A 157 12.15 -3.37 4.07
CA VAL A 157 12.65 -4.57 4.75
C VAL A 157 14.18 -4.55 4.85
N MET A 158 14.89 -4.15 3.80
CA MET A 158 16.35 -4.05 3.82
C MET A 158 16.84 -3.02 4.85
N ASP A 159 16.17 -1.87 4.95
CA ASP A 159 16.45 -0.82 5.93
C ASP A 159 16.30 -1.33 7.37
N LEU A 160 15.21 -2.05 7.64
CA LEU A 160 14.95 -2.67 8.94
C LEU A 160 15.99 -3.73 9.32
N LEU A 161 16.60 -4.38 8.33
CA LEU A 161 17.69 -5.33 8.54
C LEU A 161 19.06 -4.65 8.71
N GLY A 162 19.11 -3.31 8.70
CA GLY A 162 20.33 -2.53 8.84
C GLY A 162 21.17 -2.45 7.56
N ILE A 163 20.60 -2.80 6.40
CA ILE A 163 21.29 -2.67 5.11
C ILE A 163 21.14 -1.22 4.63
N ASN A 164 22.25 -0.58 4.27
CA ASN A 164 22.21 0.79 3.73
C ASN A 164 21.48 0.82 2.38
N ILE A 165 20.27 1.38 2.37
CA ILE A 165 19.44 1.54 1.16
C ILE A 165 19.78 2.78 0.34
N SER A 166 20.62 3.68 0.84
CA SER A 166 20.95 4.95 0.15
C SER A 166 21.46 4.75 -1.29
N PRO A 167 22.37 3.78 -1.57
CA PRO A 167 22.80 3.51 -2.94
C PRO A 167 21.67 2.99 -3.84
N LEU A 168 20.75 2.19 -3.28
CA LEU A 168 19.60 1.66 -4.03
C LEU A 168 18.61 2.77 -4.37
N ILE A 169 18.31 3.66 -3.41
CA ILE A 169 17.46 4.84 -3.64
C ILE A 169 18.10 5.77 -4.67
N ALA A 170 19.41 6.03 -4.58
CA ALA A 170 20.13 6.84 -5.55
C ALA A 170 20.07 6.22 -6.97
N GLY A 171 20.26 4.90 -7.07
CA GLY A 171 20.12 4.16 -8.33
C GLY A 171 18.71 4.22 -8.92
N LEU A 172 17.68 4.08 -8.08
CA LEU A 172 16.28 4.24 -8.50
C LEU A 172 15.97 5.69 -8.92
N GLY A 173 16.57 6.69 -8.28
CA GLY A 173 16.45 8.08 -8.68
C GLY A 173 17.04 8.33 -10.08
N LEU A 174 18.25 7.83 -10.35
CA LEU A 174 18.87 7.90 -11.67
C LEU A 174 18.10 7.09 -12.73
N GLY A 175 17.60 5.91 -12.36
CA GLY A 175 16.74 5.11 -13.24
C GLY A 175 15.41 5.82 -13.56
N GLY A 176 14.80 6.48 -12.57
CA GLY A 176 13.62 7.31 -12.76
C GLY A 176 13.88 8.49 -13.69
N LEU A 177 15.04 9.14 -13.58
CA LEU A 177 15.47 10.18 -14.50
C LEU A 177 15.58 9.65 -15.94
N ALA A 178 16.21 8.48 -16.13
CA ALA A 178 16.32 7.85 -17.45
C ALA A 178 14.95 7.56 -18.07
N VAL A 179 14.00 7.03 -17.28
CA VAL A 179 12.62 6.79 -17.74
C VAL A 179 11.90 8.10 -18.06
N ALA A 180 12.07 9.14 -17.23
CA ALA A 180 11.49 10.46 -17.46
C ALA A 180 11.98 11.07 -18.78
N LEU A 181 13.29 11.00 -19.05
CA LEU A 181 13.88 11.45 -20.31
C LEU A 181 13.37 10.65 -21.51
N ALA A 182 13.17 9.34 -21.36
CA ALA A 182 12.63 8.49 -22.43
C ALA A 182 11.17 8.85 -22.78
N ILE A 183 10.36 9.20 -21.78
CA ILE A 183 8.93 9.55 -21.98
C ILE A 183 8.73 11.03 -22.34
N GLN A 184 9.73 11.89 -22.08
CA GLN A 184 9.66 13.33 -22.31
C GLN A 184 9.08 13.75 -23.67
N PRO A 185 9.48 13.17 -24.83
CA PRO A 185 8.92 13.58 -26.12
C PRO A 185 7.42 13.29 -26.25
N THR A 186 6.97 12.17 -25.68
CA THR A 186 5.54 11.79 -25.69
C THR A 186 4.71 12.79 -24.88
N LEU A 187 5.20 13.19 -23.70
CA LEU A 187 4.53 14.20 -22.87
C LEU A 187 4.54 15.58 -23.53
N ALA A 188 5.66 15.95 -24.17
CA ALA A 188 5.74 17.21 -24.91
C ALA A 188 4.69 17.28 -26.03
N ASN A 189 4.53 16.20 -26.81
CA ASN A 189 3.52 16.13 -27.87
C ASN A 189 2.10 16.16 -27.30
N LEU A 190 1.84 15.46 -26.19
CA LEU A 190 0.53 15.48 -25.52
C LEU A 190 0.14 16.90 -25.08
N PHE A 191 1.06 17.63 -24.45
CA PHE A 191 0.81 18.99 -24.01
C PHE A 191 0.67 19.96 -25.19
N ALA A 192 1.48 19.81 -26.24
CA ALA A 192 1.35 20.61 -27.45
C ALA A 192 -0.01 20.39 -28.13
N GLY A 193 -0.42 19.13 -28.33
CA GLY A 193 -1.72 18.79 -28.93
C GLY A 193 -2.89 19.33 -28.09
N THR A 194 -2.85 19.14 -26.77
CA THR A 194 -3.88 19.66 -25.86
C THR A 194 -3.94 21.19 -25.93
N TYR A 195 -2.80 21.87 -25.91
CA TYR A 195 -2.74 23.33 -25.99
C TYR A 195 -3.37 23.86 -27.28
N VAL A 196 -3.02 23.28 -28.44
CA VAL A 196 -3.59 23.69 -29.73
C VAL A 196 -5.11 23.45 -29.76
N MET A 197 -5.59 22.32 -29.23
CA MET A 197 -7.03 22.02 -29.18
C MET A 197 -7.80 22.97 -28.25
N THR A 198 -7.21 23.37 -27.13
CA THR A 198 -7.93 24.16 -26.11
C THR A 198 -7.91 25.66 -26.41
N GLU A 199 -6.76 26.18 -26.84
CA GLU A 199 -6.57 27.61 -27.16
C GLU A 199 -6.98 27.95 -28.60
N GLY A 200 -7.21 26.94 -29.45
CA GLY A 200 -7.70 27.14 -30.83
C GLY A 200 -6.74 27.96 -31.69
N VAL A 201 -5.43 27.91 -31.40
CA VAL A 201 -4.41 28.69 -32.10
C VAL A 201 -4.31 28.34 -33.59
N ILE A 202 -4.75 27.14 -33.95
CA ILE A 202 -4.84 26.62 -35.31
C ILE A 202 -6.18 25.90 -35.44
N ALA A 203 -6.95 26.24 -36.47
CA ALA A 203 -8.26 25.65 -36.76
C ALA A 203 -8.22 24.72 -37.98
N THR A 204 -9.16 23.79 -38.03
CA THR A 204 -9.40 22.98 -39.24
C THR A 204 -9.72 23.91 -40.43
N GLY A 205 -8.98 23.73 -41.53
CA GLY A 205 -9.08 24.58 -42.72
C GLY A 205 -8.01 25.66 -42.81
N ASP A 206 -7.20 25.88 -41.77
CA ASP A 206 -6.08 26.82 -41.83
C ASP A 206 -4.98 26.31 -42.76
N TYR A 207 -4.41 27.20 -43.58
CA TYR A 207 -3.22 26.90 -44.37
C TYR A 207 -1.97 27.27 -43.57
N ILE A 208 -1.18 26.26 -43.19
CA ILE A 208 -0.01 26.43 -42.34
C ILE A 208 1.27 25.97 -43.03
N GLN A 209 2.40 26.52 -42.57
CA GLN A 209 3.73 26.05 -42.92
C GLN A 209 4.47 25.66 -41.65
N LEU A 210 4.91 24.40 -41.57
CA LEU A 210 5.74 23.91 -40.49
C LEU A 210 7.21 24.33 -40.67
N SER A 211 7.95 24.32 -39.58
CA SER A 211 9.37 24.71 -39.53
C SER A 211 10.29 23.78 -40.34
N ASP A 212 9.85 22.55 -40.63
CA ASP A 212 10.53 21.60 -41.53
C ASP A 212 10.25 21.86 -43.02
N GLY A 213 9.43 22.86 -43.34
CA GLY A 213 9.09 23.28 -44.71
C GLY A 213 7.83 22.64 -45.28
N ILE A 214 7.15 21.75 -44.55
CA ILE A 214 5.88 21.15 -44.98
C ILE A 214 4.79 22.23 -45.01
N LYS A 215 4.00 22.27 -46.09
CA LYS A 215 2.89 23.21 -46.30
C LYS A 215 1.61 22.46 -46.63
N GLY A 216 0.48 22.91 -46.08
CA GLY A 216 -0.81 22.31 -46.36
C GLY A 216 -1.95 22.91 -45.54
N TYR A 217 -3.15 22.39 -45.79
CA TYR A 217 -4.34 22.72 -45.01
C TYR A 217 -4.50 21.75 -43.84
N VAL A 218 -4.90 22.27 -42.68
CA VAL A 218 -5.17 21.47 -41.49
C VAL A 218 -6.49 20.71 -41.67
N VAL A 219 -6.42 19.38 -41.67
CA VAL A 219 -7.60 18.50 -41.78
C VAL A 219 -8.17 18.17 -40.39
N GLU A 220 -7.30 17.90 -39.43
CA GLU A 220 -7.69 17.50 -38.07
C GLU A 220 -6.59 17.91 -37.08
N VAL A 221 -6.99 18.34 -35.89
CA VAL A 221 -6.10 18.56 -34.75
C VAL A 221 -6.40 17.50 -33.70
N GLY A 222 -5.48 16.54 -33.57
CA GLY A 222 -5.53 15.51 -32.53
C GLY A 222 -4.73 15.89 -31.28
N TRP A 223 -4.80 15.02 -30.27
CA TRP A 223 -4.05 15.17 -29.02
C TRP A 223 -2.57 14.71 -29.11
N ARG A 224 -2.16 14.13 -30.24
CA ARG A 224 -0.78 13.70 -30.53
C ARG A 224 -0.48 13.79 -32.02
#